data_AF-A0AAW2B0P7-F1
#
_entry.id   AF-A0AAW2B0P7-F1
#
_cell.length_a   1.000
_cell.length_b   1.000
_cell.length_c   1.000
_cell.angle_alpha   90.00
_cell.angle_beta   90.00
_cell.angle_gamma   90.00
#
_symmetry.space_group_name_H-M   'P 1'
#
loop_
_entity.id
_entity.type
_entity.pdbx_description
1 polymer ?
#
loop_
_entity_poly.entity_id
_entity_poly.type
_entity_poly.pdbx_seq_one_letter_code
_entity_poly.pdbx_strand_id
1 'polypeptide(L)'
;MFVLGLLTCIALRAFSAQAEVAKTFDECSVFFHNAIEPEGMDQNAKKICQRLEDENKITSKFFYPTSHSSFFGSYATLYSVPHRIPLYSAYTLDSSCSDTTGRTNKWYLEPQISEPNSTIDYMVPENQNIQDTYKGNQAISSDYRDTGYDRGQLNPNSFQCDEDRTAAFTLTNAAPLDVRFNRIQWKNWESTLKSFLTKKLNSDFAVAYIVTGTVPDANKRIPRRDKPEDSNRVTVPSHIWTAVCYEHHDDDESFSFGYIGENLPGGKVNLMSVSQMNIQLNQLYKLSNIKIFVDDCFEDNNKLNKVKKAFQKVISLPATPDVQNTYDALQTVRTNGENVVLTDMSVKFTFDSLSSYLTMAEELQVSTERVCLITNYGQESIECQLVPKKRKIAADGSPCLRISDSGYSCRCYTGGETKPCCSTPCLYKDNLQSYRCSSGQTEIACSPLYSLITYKGERCKDNHPCGKYGEDYYWCYKISGSWDYCSPPLWRSKAINGQSCRRDNACAKYGSGYRWCYTDDDTKHKCCTSDDCYSTVSGKTCKSNHPCGKHGEKYLWCHTTDGSWDYCCTSCV
;
A
#
# COMPACT_ATOMS: atom_id res chain seq x y z
N MET A 1 -51.88 -45.80 9.69
CA MET A 1 -51.07 -45.87 8.45
C MET A 1 -51.08 -44.50 7.80
N PHE A 2 -49.88 -43.99 7.59
CA PHE A 2 -49.54 -42.63 7.18
C PHE A 2 -49.84 -42.35 5.70
N VAL A 3 -50.39 -41.15 5.48
CA VAL A 3 -49.95 -40.12 4.53
C VAL A 3 -49.40 -40.59 3.17
N LEU A 4 -50.19 -40.38 2.12
CA LEU A 4 -49.71 -40.22 0.74
C LEU A 4 -50.71 -39.34 -0.01
N GLY A 5 -50.43 -38.04 -0.07
CA GLY A 5 -51.29 -37.06 -0.73
C GLY A 5 -50.77 -35.63 -0.59
N LEU A 6 -49.46 -35.42 -0.79
CA LEU A 6 -48.84 -34.09 -0.83
C LEU A 6 -47.43 -34.17 -1.44
N LEU A 7 -47.34 -34.50 -2.73
CA LEU A 7 -46.05 -34.53 -3.45
C LEU A 7 -46.20 -34.20 -4.96
N THR A 8 -47.06 -33.24 -5.32
CA THR A 8 -47.19 -32.75 -6.71
C THR A 8 -47.18 -31.23 -6.87
N CYS A 9 -46.53 -30.50 -5.95
CA CYS A 9 -46.35 -29.04 -6.05
C CYS A 9 -44.89 -28.54 -5.91
N ILE A 10 -43.88 -29.35 -6.22
CA ILE A 10 -42.45 -28.91 -6.23
C ILE A 10 -41.81 -29.10 -7.62
N ALA A 11 -42.58 -28.99 -8.71
CA ALA A 11 -42.05 -29.16 -10.08
C ALA A 11 -42.30 -27.95 -10.99
N LEU A 12 -42.53 -26.76 -10.43
CA LEU A 12 -42.64 -25.51 -11.20
C LEU A 12 -42.03 -24.34 -10.41
N ARG A 13 -40.69 -24.21 -10.42
CA ARG A 13 -39.92 -22.94 -10.43
C ARG A 13 -38.43 -23.17 -10.81
N ALA A 14 -38.17 -24.08 -11.75
CA ALA A 14 -36.82 -24.28 -12.31
C ALA A 14 -36.75 -23.75 -13.76
N PHE A 15 -37.20 -22.52 -13.97
CA PHE A 15 -36.84 -21.70 -15.12
C PHE A 15 -36.68 -20.26 -14.60
N SER A 16 -35.60 -20.05 -13.87
CA SER A 16 -35.11 -18.71 -13.60
C SER A 16 -34.38 -18.24 -14.86
N ALA A 17 -34.82 -17.10 -15.36
CA ALA A 17 -34.26 -16.39 -16.49
C ALA A 17 -32.72 -16.37 -16.46
N GLN A 18 -32.11 -16.74 -17.58
CA GLN A 18 -30.71 -16.46 -17.85
C GLN A 18 -30.58 -14.95 -18.02
N ALA A 19 -29.99 -14.28 -17.05
CA ALA A 19 -29.63 -12.87 -17.13
C ALA A 19 -28.09 -12.77 -17.26
N GLU A 20 -27.65 -12.00 -18.26
CA GLU A 20 -26.29 -11.99 -18.79
C GLU A 20 -25.39 -11.05 -17.99
N VAL A 21 -24.63 -11.66 -17.07
CA VAL A 21 -23.25 -11.25 -16.78
C VAL A 21 -22.39 -11.91 -17.87
N ALA A 22 -21.41 -11.21 -18.45
CA ALA A 22 -20.64 -11.68 -19.61
C ALA A 22 -20.35 -13.19 -19.54
N LYS A 23 -20.83 -13.96 -20.53
CA LYS A 23 -20.68 -15.43 -20.55
C LYS A 23 -19.22 -15.85 -20.73
N THR A 24 -18.41 -14.96 -21.30
CA THR A 24 -17.03 -15.15 -21.73
C THR A 24 -16.24 -13.84 -21.48
N PHE A 25 -14.91 -13.92 -21.49
CA PHE A 25 -14.03 -12.74 -21.47
C PHE A 25 -13.74 -12.19 -22.88
N ASP A 26 -14.56 -12.50 -23.89
CA ASP A 26 -14.24 -12.21 -25.30
C ASP A 26 -13.86 -10.74 -25.53
N GLU A 27 -14.58 -9.81 -24.89
CA GLU A 27 -14.37 -8.37 -25.02
C GLU A 27 -13.03 -7.88 -24.42
N CYS A 28 -12.53 -8.53 -23.37
CA CYS A 28 -11.28 -8.19 -22.70
C CYS A 28 -10.23 -9.32 -22.76
N SER A 29 -10.35 -10.17 -23.78
CA SER A 29 -9.47 -11.32 -24.01
C SER A 29 -8.00 -10.95 -24.18
N VAL A 30 -7.72 -9.70 -24.56
CA VAL A 30 -6.39 -9.12 -24.74
C VAL A 30 -5.51 -9.14 -23.47
N PHE A 31 -6.11 -9.23 -22.28
CA PHE A 31 -5.36 -9.31 -21.03
C PHE A 31 -4.87 -10.73 -20.71
N PHE A 32 -5.20 -11.71 -21.55
CA PHE A 32 -4.80 -13.10 -21.41
C PHE A 32 -3.80 -13.49 -22.49
N HIS A 33 -2.75 -14.20 -22.09
CA HIS A 33 -1.81 -14.80 -23.03
C HIS A 33 -2.56 -15.75 -23.99
N ASN A 34 -2.30 -15.63 -25.29
CA ASN A 34 -3.02 -16.33 -26.36
C ASN A 34 -4.55 -16.14 -26.34
N ALA A 35 -5.05 -15.07 -25.71
CA ALA A 35 -6.48 -14.81 -25.52
C ALA A 35 -7.23 -15.94 -24.78
N ILE A 36 -6.53 -16.68 -23.91
CA ILE A 36 -7.08 -17.84 -23.18
C ILE A 36 -7.07 -17.59 -21.67
N GLU A 37 -8.25 -17.61 -21.06
CA GLU A 37 -8.43 -17.43 -19.62
C GLU A 37 -7.89 -18.60 -18.78
N PRO A 38 -7.50 -18.39 -17.50
CA PRO A 38 -7.20 -19.47 -16.58
C PRO A 38 -8.33 -20.51 -16.46
N GLU A 39 -7.99 -21.79 -16.55
CA GLU A 39 -8.92 -22.91 -16.49
C GLU A 39 -9.03 -23.49 -15.06
N GLY A 40 -10.11 -24.25 -14.82
CA GLY A 40 -10.26 -25.08 -13.62
C GLY A 40 -10.72 -24.36 -12.36
N MET A 41 -10.95 -23.04 -12.41
CA MET A 41 -11.58 -22.29 -11.31
C MET A 41 -13.12 -22.38 -11.34
N ASP A 42 -13.78 -21.84 -10.31
CA ASP A 42 -15.25 -21.87 -10.17
C ASP A 42 -15.95 -21.27 -11.39
N GLN A 43 -16.62 -22.14 -12.15
CA GLN A 43 -17.33 -21.77 -13.38
C GLN A 43 -18.59 -20.93 -13.12
N ASN A 44 -19.05 -20.84 -11.87
CA ASN A 44 -20.18 -19.97 -11.48
C ASN A 44 -19.73 -18.56 -11.10
N ALA A 45 -18.42 -18.31 -11.01
CA ALA A 45 -17.89 -16.98 -10.77
C ALA A 45 -18.23 -16.03 -11.93
N LYS A 46 -18.35 -14.75 -11.62
CA LYS A 46 -18.70 -13.71 -12.58
C LYS A 46 -17.47 -13.26 -13.35
N LYS A 47 -17.55 -13.30 -14.68
CA LYS A 47 -16.53 -12.76 -15.58
C LYS A 47 -16.81 -11.28 -15.81
N ILE A 48 -15.84 -10.42 -15.54
CA ILE A 48 -15.97 -8.97 -15.58
C ILE A 48 -14.84 -8.40 -16.43
N CYS A 49 -15.19 -7.68 -17.50
CA CYS A 49 -14.26 -6.78 -18.18
C CYS A 49 -14.35 -5.41 -17.51
N GLN A 50 -13.33 -5.09 -16.71
CA GLN A 50 -13.34 -3.94 -15.82
C GLN A 50 -13.21 -2.66 -16.62
N ARG A 51 -14.18 -1.74 -16.51
CA ARG A 51 -14.17 -0.50 -17.29
C ARG A 51 -14.84 0.64 -16.54
N LEU A 52 -14.36 1.86 -16.76
CA LEU A 52 -15.00 3.09 -16.31
C LEU A 52 -16.09 3.54 -17.29
N GLU A 53 -16.91 4.48 -16.85
CA GLU A 53 -17.83 5.21 -17.72
C GLU A 53 -17.02 6.01 -18.72
N ASP A 54 -17.25 5.74 -20.00
CA ASP A 54 -16.48 6.32 -21.08
C ASP A 54 -17.32 7.45 -21.70
N GLU A 55 -17.14 8.69 -21.22
CA GLU A 55 -17.88 9.86 -21.73
C GLU A 55 -17.61 10.09 -23.25
N ASN A 56 -16.52 9.53 -23.80
CA ASN A 56 -16.05 9.76 -25.17
C ASN A 56 -16.21 8.56 -26.14
N LYS A 57 -16.69 7.37 -25.70
CA LYS A 57 -16.83 6.17 -26.58
C LYS A 57 -18.24 5.88 -27.11
N ILE A 58 -19.17 6.84 -27.09
CA ILE A 58 -20.51 6.65 -27.70
C ILE A 58 -20.43 6.51 -29.25
N THR A 59 -19.30 6.84 -29.91
CA THR A 59 -19.25 6.97 -31.38
C THR A 59 -18.44 5.95 -32.18
N SER A 60 -17.82 4.91 -31.61
CA SER A 60 -17.05 3.95 -32.43
C SER A 60 -17.33 2.48 -32.10
N LYS A 61 -18.55 2.02 -32.44
CA LYS A 61 -18.88 0.58 -32.50
C LYS A 61 -18.31 -0.11 -33.76
N PHE A 62 -17.63 0.61 -34.63
CA PHE A 62 -17.00 0.08 -35.85
C PHE A 62 -15.62 0.73 -36.05
N PHE A 63 -14.55 0.04 -35.67
CA PHE A 63 -13.23 0.36 -36.21
C PHE A 63 -12.34 -0.90 -36.25
N TYR A 64 -11.88 -1.26 -37.44
CA TYR A 64 -10.90 -2.32 -37.68
C TYR A 64 -9.46 -1.81 -37.45
N PRO A 65 -8.50 -2.69 -37.16
CA PRO A 65 -7.30 -2.36 -36.40
C PRO A 65 -6.19 -1.79 -37.29
N THR A 66 -5.78 -0.56 -36.99
CA THR A 66 -4.44 -0.07 -37.32
C THR A 66 -3.85 0.57 -36.06
N SER A 67 -2.89 -0.15 -35.47
CA SER A 67 -1.80 0.33 -34.59
C SER A 67 -2.08 1.21 -33.36
N HIS A 68 -3.33 1.43 -32.93
CA HIS A 68 -3.72 1.93 -31.60
C HIS A 68 -5.13 1.41 -31.30
N SER A 69 -5.29 0.09 -31.11
CA SER A 69 -6.61 -0.48 -30.84
C SER A 69 -7.11 0.02 -29.49
N SER A 70 -8.25 0.70 -29.48
CA SER A 70 -9.00 0.99 -28.26
C SER A 70 -9.44 -0.34 -27.62
N PHE A 71 -8.67 -0.83 -26.64
CA PHE A 71 -9.00 -2.02 -25.86
C PHE A 71 -10.35 -1.83 -25.15
N PHE A 72 -11.18 -2.87 -25.10
CA PHE A 72 -12.42 -2.85 -24.34
C PHE A 72 -12.12 -3.26 -22.89
N GLY A 73 -12.16 -2.28 -21.99
CA GLY A 73 -11.83 -2.45 -20.57
C GLY A 73 -10.34 -2.27 -20.26
N SER A 74 -10.08 -2.08 -18.97
CA SER A 74 -8.76 -1.83 -18.37
C SER A 74 -8.05 -3.12 -17.93
N TYR A 75 -8.81 -4.15 -17.55
CA TYR A 75 -8.33 -5.48 -17.16
C TYR A 75 -9.52 -6.46 -17.03
N ALA A 76 -9.25 -7.75 -16.84
CA ALA A 76 -10.27 -8.78 -16.62
C ALA A 76 -10.27 -9.26 -15.16
N THR A 77 -11.44 -9.57 -14.61
CA THR A 77 -11.59 -10.13 -13.26
C THR A 77 -12.58 -11.30 -13.26
N LEU A 78 -12.19 -12.43 -12.65
CA LEU A 78 -13.11 -13.51 -12.29
C LEU A 78 -13.51 -13.36 -10.81
N TYR A 79 -14.77 -13.05 -10.54
CA TYR A 79 -15.26 -12.67 -9.22
C TYR A 79 -16.20 -13.70 -8.59
N SER A 80 -15.89 -14.15 -7.37
CA SER A 80 -16.75 -15.08 -6.64
C SER A 80 -17.78 -14.33 -5.79
N VAL A 81 -19.05 -14.38 -6.21
CA VAL A 81 -20.17 -13.80 -5.44
C VAL A 81 -20.33 -14.44 -4.05
N PRO A 82 -20.23 -15.77 -3.86
CA PRO A 82 -20.33 -16.39 -2.52
C PRO A 82 -19.23 -15.95 -1.53
N HIS A 83 -18.02 -15.70 -2.03
CA HIS A 83 -16.88 -15.26 -1.23
C HIS A 83 -16.74 -13.73 -1.16
N ARG A 84 -17.38 -13.02 -2.09
CA ARG A 84 -17.29 -11.56 -2.30
C ARG A 84 -15.84 -11.07 -2.49
N ILE A 85 -15.00 -11.88 -3.12
CA ILE A 85 -13.62 -11.56 -3.48
C ILE A 85 -13.32 -12.05 -4.89
N PRO A 86 -12.38 -11.43 -5.61
CA PRO A 86 -11.89 -11.96 -6.87
C PRO A 86 -11.12 -13.26 -6.68
N LEU A 87 -11.41 -14.24 -7.53
CA LEU A 87 -10.58 -15.43 -7.68
C LEU A 87 -9.29 -15.09 -8.43
N TYR A 88 -9.38 -14.25 -9.47
CA TYR A 88 -8.23 -13.60 -10.09
C TYR A 88 -8.61 -12.30 -10.80
N SER A 89 -7.59 -11.48 -11.06
CA SER A 89 -7.58 -10.42 -12.06
C SER A 89 -6.42 -10.64 -13.03
N ALA A 90 -6.67 -10.51 -14.34
CA ALA A 90 -5.69 -10.62 -15.41
C ALA A 90 -5.49 -9.26 -16.10
N TYR A 91 -4.25 -8.83 -16.25
CA TYR A 91 -3.88 -7.51 -16.74
C TYR A 91 -2.49 -7.54 -17.38
N THR A 92 -2.16 -6.50 -18.14
CA THR A 92 -0.82 -6.29 -18.69
C THR A 92 -0.12 -5.13 -17.97
N LEU A 93 1.21 -5.06 -18.11
CA LEU A 93 2.01 -3.94 -17.60
C LEU A 93 2.49 -3.08 -18.77
N ASP A 94 2.13 -1.80 -18.76
CA ASP A 94 2.70 -0.80 -19.66
C ASP A 94 3.95 -0.16 -19.02
N SER A 95 5.09 -0.26 -19.71
CA SER A 95 6.36 0.27 -19.21
C SER A 95 6.45 1.80 -19.24
N SER A 96 5.57 2.45 -20.01
CA SER A 96 5.45 3.91 -20.09
C SER A 96 4.72 4.53 -18.89
N CYS A 97 3.98 3.72 -18.12
CA CYS A 97 3.28 4.19 -16.92
C CYS A 97 4.28 4.61 -15.82
N SER A 98 4.47 5.93 -15.68
CA SER A 98 5.29 6.54 -14.63
C SER A 98 4.70 6.32 -13.22
N ASP A 99 5.57 6.39 -12.21
CA ASP A 99 5.28 6.22 -10.76
C ASP A 99 4.48 7.39 -10.15
N THR A 100 3.60 8.01 -10.93
CA THR A 100 2.68 9.04 -10.43
C THR A 100 1.72 8.37 -9.43
N THR A 101 1.96 8.64 -8.14
CA THR A 101 1.23 8.03 -7.03
C THR A 101 -0.15 8.66 -6.87
N GLY A 102 -1.08 8.29 -7.75
CA GLY A 102 -2.49 8.67 -7.63
C GLY A 102 -3.26 7.71 -6.73
N ARG A 103 -3.12 7.82 -5.40
CA ARG A 103 -4.04 7.11 -4.48
C ARG A 103 -5.36 7.87 -4.39
N THR A 104 -6.44 7.28 -4.87
CA THR A 104 -7.80 7.79 -4.68
C THR A 104 -8.48 7.11 -3.49
N ASN A 105 -9.35 7.85 -2.79
CA ASN A 105 -10.24 7.28 -1.78
C ASN A 105 -11.61 6.90 -2.35
N LYS A 106 -11.82 7.12 -3.65
CA LYS A 106 -13.06 6.74 -4.35
C LYS A 106 -12.96 5.28 -4.77
N TRP A 107 -13.93 4.49 -4.32
CA TRP A 107 -14.06 3.08 -4.71
C TRP A 107 -15.28 2.92 -5.60
N TYR A 108 -15.23 1.91 -6.46
CA TYR A 108 -16.25 1.61 -7.44
C TYR A 108 -16.86 0.22 -7.19
N LEU A 109 -18.05 0.00 -7.73
CA LEU A 109 -18.80 -1.25 -7.67
C LEU A 109 -19.38 -1.58 -9.05
N GLU A 110 -19.67 -2.85 -9.29
CA GLU A 110 -20.16 -3.38 -10.58
C GLU A 110 -21.70 -3.55 -10.56
N PRO A 111 -22.49 -2.69 -11.22
CA PRO A 111 -23.95 -2.83 -11.26
C PRO A 111 -24.40 -4.19 -11.78
N GLN A 112 -23.79 -4.69 -12.85
CA GLN A 112 -24.10 -5.94 -13.54
C GLN A 112 -24.00 -7.20 -12.66
N ILE A 113 -23.30 -7.14 -11.52
CA ILE A 113 -23.23 -8.28 -10.57
C ILE A 113 -24.46 -8.34 -9.66
N SER A 114 -24.98 -7.18 -9.28
CA SER A 114 -26.06 -7.07 -8.28
C SER A 114 -27.42 -6.88 -8.93
N GLU A 115 -27.45 -6.31 -10.12
CA GLU A 115 -28.64 -6.06 -10.93
C GLU A 115 -28.44 -6.71 -12.31
N PRO A 116 -28.84 -7.99 -12.49
CA PRO A 116 -28.60 -8.72 -13.74
C PRO A 116 -29.30 -8.14 -14.98
N ASN A 117 -30.27 -7.23 -14.79
CA ASN A 117 -30.96 -6.51 -15.86
C ASN A 117 -30.45 -5.08 -16.02
N SER A 118 -29.36 -4.70 -15.34
CA SER A 118 -28.73 -3.40 -15.48
C SER A 118 -28.24 -3.21 -16.92
N THR A 119 -28.57 -2.07 -17.51
CA THR A 119 -27.97 -1.63 -18.79
C THR A 119 -26.60 -0.99 -18.60
N ILE A 120 -26.18 -0.79 -17.33
CA ILE A 120 -24.87 -0.27 -16.96
C ILE A 120 -23.92 -1.46 -16.84
N ASP A 121 -22.96 -1.48 -17.74
CA ASP A 121 -21.89 -2.48 -17.92
C ASP A 121 -20.50 -1.90 -17.60
N TYR A 122 -20.46 -0.80 -16.85
CA TYR A 122 -19.27 -0.14 -16.32
C TYR A 122 -19.36 0.06 -14.81
N MET A 123 -18.20 0.20 -14.17
CA MET A 123 -18.12 0.40 -12.73
C MET A 123 -18.60 1.80 -12.34
N VAL A 124 -19.36 1.89 -11.24
CA VAL A 124 -19.94 3.16 -10.76
C VAL A 124 -19.34 3.55 -9.41
N PRO A 125 -19.10 4.86 -9.15
CA PRO A 125 -18.60 5.31 -7.86
C PRO A 125 -19.55 4.91 -6.72
N GLU A 126 -18.99 4.38 -5.65
CA GLU A 126 -19.76 3.96 -4.48
C GLU A 126 -20.40 5.17 -3.76
N ASN A 127 -21.70 5.06 -3.47
CA ASN A 127 -22.42 5.93 -2.55
C ASN A 127 -23.33 5.09 -1.62
N GLN A 128 -24.00 5.72 -0.65
CA GLN A 128 -24.77 4.99 0.35
C GLN A 128 -25.89 4.12 -0.27
N ASN A 129 -26.62 4.65 -1.25
CA ASN A 129 -27.70 3.90 -1.90
C ASN A 129 -27.16 2.70 -2.68
N ILE A 130 -26.06 2.91 -3.42
CA ILE A 130 -25.40 1.86 -4.20
C ILE A 130 -24.88 0.74 -3.27
N GLN A 131 -24.31 1.10 -2.11
CA GLN A 131 -23.88 0.11 -1.12
C GLN A 131 -25.02 -0.79 -0.66
N ASP A 132 -26.17 -0.21 -0.31
CA ASP A 132 -27.31 -0.97 0.18
C ASP A 132 -27.91 -1.89 -0.89
N THR A 133 -27.91 -1.45 -2.16
CA THR A 133 -28.35 -2.27 -3.30
C THR A 133 -27.38 -3.42 -3.59
N TYR A 134 -26.06 -3.17 -3.57
CA TYR A 134 -25.08 -4.12 -4.11
C TYR A 134 -24.43 -5.03 -3.08
N LYS A 135 -24.54 -4.74 -1.78
CA LYS A 135 -23.94 -5.54 -0.69
C LYS A 135 -24.38 -7.01 -0.67
N GLY A 136 -25.51 -7.34 -1.31
CA GLY A 136 -25.98 -8.72 -1.45
C GLY A 136 -24.95 -9.59 -2.19
N ASN A 137 -24.39 -9.10 -3.30
CA ASN A 137 -23.55 -9.89 -4.19
C ASN A 137 -22.08 -9.42 -4.22
N GLN A 138 -21.77 -8.26 -3.67
CA GLN A 138 -20.43 -7.68 -3.70
C GLN A 138 -19.95 -7.24 -2.32
N ALA A 139 -18.63 -7.14 -2.18
CA ALA A 139 -18.01 -6.42 -1.08
C ALA A 139 -18.23 -4.91 -1.27
N ILE A 140 -18.48 -4.20 -0.18
CA ILE A 140 -18.61 -2.73 -0.15
C ILE A 140 -17.54 -2.14 0.78
N SER A 141 -17.23 -0.84 0.68
CA SER A 141 -16.11 -0.25 1.44
C SER A 141 -16.30 -0.42 2.95
N SER A 142 -17.55 -0.39 3.42
CA SER A 142 -17.83 -0.60 4.84
C SER A 142 -17.43 -2.00 5.33
N ASP A 143 -17.26 -3.00 4.45
CA ASP A 143 -16.86 -4.37 4.84
C ASP A 143 -15.45 -4.44 5.39
N TYR A 144 -14.60 -3.52 4.97
CA TYR A 144 -13.20 -3.47 5.34
C TYR A 144 -12.96 -2.56 6.55
N ARG A 145 -13.95 -1.74 6.92
CA ARG A 145 -13.82 -0.72 7.97
C ARG A 145 -13.71 -1.35 9.36
N ASP A 146 -12.68 -0.98 10.11
CA ASP A 146 -12.44 -1.39 11.51
C ASP A 146 -12.18 -2.91 11.70
N THR A 147 -11.64 -3.56 10.66
CA THR A 147 -11.49 -5.02 10.61
C THR A 147 -10.06 -5.50 10.82
N GLY A 148 -9.09 -4.58 10.70
CA GLY A 148 -7.67 -4.91 10.69
C GLY A 148 -7.17 -5.49 9.36
N TYR A 149 -8.00 -5.51 8.31
CA TYR A 149 -7.60 -5.89 6.95
C TYR A 149 -7.53 -4.68 6.03
N ASP A 150 -6.56 -4.69 5.12
CA ASP A 150 -6.52 -3.78 3.99
C ASP A 150 -7.36 -4.32 2.83
N ARG A 151 -7.77 -3.40 1.94
CA ARG A 151 -8.25 -3.72 0.59
C ARG A 151 -7.04 -3.99 -0.31
N GLY A 152 -6.55 -5.22 -0.31
CA GLY A 152 -5.44 -5.63 -1.18
C GLY A 152 -5.92 -5.77 -2.62
N GLN A 153 -5.39 -4.94 -3.51
CA GLN A 153 -5.75 -4.95 -4.94
C GLN A 153 -5.04 -6.11 -5.65
N LEU A 154 -5.73 -6.82 -6.54
CA LEU A 154 -5.12 -7.89 -7.34
C LEU A 154 -4.41 -7.30 -8.57
N ASN A 155 -5.07 -6.45 -9.35
CA ASN A 155 -4.41 -5.54 -10.28
C ASN A 155 -3.99 -4.28 -9.50
N PRO A 156 -2.71 -4.07 -9.17
CA PRO A 156 -2.29 -2.97 -8.32
C PRO A 156 -2.35 -1.65 -9.09
N ASN A 157 -2.87 -0.60 -8.47
CA ASN A 157 -2.92 0.73 -9.11
C ASN A 157 -1.55 1.26 -9.57
N SER A 158 -0.46 0.79 -8.94
CA SER A 158 0.91 1.14 -9.31
C SER A 158 1.34 0.52 -10.64
N PHE A 159 0.67 -0.51 -11.14
CA PHE A 159 0.98 -1.13 -12.44
C PHE A 159 0.28 -0.42 -13.59
N GLN A 160 -0.65 0.49 -13.29
CA GLN A 160 -1.50 1.17 -14.27
C GLN A 160 -1.28 2.68 -14.25
N CYS A 161 -1.67 3.36 -15.32
CA CYS A 161 -1.72 4.82 -15.42
C CYS A 161 -3.12 5.32 -15.79
N ASP A 162 -3.33 6.64 -15.69
CA ASP A 162 -4.53 7.34 -16.12
C ASP A 162 -5.87 6.71 -15.65
N GLU A 163 -6.77 6.41 -16.58
CA GLU A 163 -8.08 5.84 -16.29
C GLU A 163 -7.99 4.39 -15.80
N ASP A 164 -7.06 3.59 -16.32
CA ASP A 164 -6.85 2.20 -15.89
C ASP A 164 -6.41 2.12 -14.42
N ARG A 165 -5.63 3.12 -13.97
CA ARG A 165 -5.31 3.29 -12.55
C ARG A 165 -6.56 3.55 -11.72
N THR A 166 -7.49 4.34 -12.22
CA THR A 166 -8.77 4.60 -11.54
C THR A 166 -9.64 3.34 -11.52
N ALA A 167 -9.68 2.59 -12.63
CA ALA A 167 -10.40 1.33 -12.75
C ALA A 167 -9.89 0.25 -11.77
N ALA A 168 -8.63 0.32 -11.35
CA ALA A 168 -8.08 -0.57 -10.33
C ALA A 168 -8.75 -0.42 -8.94
N PHE A 169 -9.46 0.69 -8.68
CA PHE A 169 -10.16 0.98 -7.40
C PHE A 169 -11.62 0.48 -7.37
N THR A 170 -11.93 -0.63 -8.01
CA THR A 170 -13.19 -1.36 -7.80
C THR A 170 -13.05 -2.43 -6.72
N LEU A 171 -14.09 -2.66 -5.91
CA LEU A 171 -14.05 -3.67 -4.85
C LEU A 171 -14.10 -5.11 -5.38
N THR A 172 -14.48 -5.30 -6.64
CA THR A 172 -14.33 -6.60 -7.30
C THR A 172 -12.88 -6.94 -7.63
N ASN A 173 -11.95 -5.97 -7.58
CA ASN A 173 -10.51 -6.18 -7.73
C ASN A 173 -9.77 -6.22 -6.37
N ALA A 174 -10.50 -6.24 -5.25
CA ALA A 174 -9.90 -6.20 -3.91
C ALA A 174 -10.31 -7.38 -3.04
N ALA A 175 -9.37 -7.85 -2.23
CA ALA A 175 -9.60 -8.85 -1.19
C ALA A 175 -9.03 -8.40 0.17
N PRO A 176 -9.51 -8.98 1.29
CA PRO A 176 -9.01 -8.64 2.62
C PRO A 176 -7.62 -9.21 2.85
N LEU A 177 -6.61 -8.35 2.87
CA LEU A 177 -5.23 -8.76 3.15
C LEU A 177 -4.80 -8.25 4.52
N ASP A 178 -4.05 -9.07 5.27
CA ASP A 178 -3.45 -8.65 6.54
C ASP A 178 -2.61 -7.39 6.33
N VAL A 179 -2.79 -6.39 7.19
CA VAL A 179 -2.18 -5.07 7.01
C VAL A 179 -0.65 -5.13 6.97
N ARG A 180 -0.01 -6.03 7.73
CA ARG A 180 1.45 -6.17 7.71
C ARG A 180 1.90 -6.91 6.45
N PHE A 181 1.20 -7.97 6.10
CA PHE A 181 1.50 -8.72 4.88
C PHE A 181 1.34 -7.85 3.63
N ASN A 182 0.19 -7.17 3.48
CA ASN A 182 -0.12 -6.35 2.31
C ASN A 182 0.85 -5.17 2.13
N ARG A 183 1.05 -4.36 3.18
CA ARG A 183 1.80 -3.09 3.08
C ARG A 183 3.31 -3.27 3.01
N ILE A 184 3.83 -4.43 3.40
CA ILE A 184 5.26 -4.70 3.49
C ILE A 184 5.62 -5.84 2.54
N GLN A 185 5.25 -7.08 2.89
CA GLN A 185 5.70 -8.26 2.16
C GLN A 185 5.16 -8.24 0.74
N TRP A 186 3.84 -8.25 0.56
CA TRP A 186 3.22 -8.24 -0.75
C TRP A 186 3.62 -7.03 -1.59
N LYS A 187 3.58 -5.81 -1.01
CA LYS A 187 4.04 -4.57 -1.66
C LYS A 187 5.50 -4.65 -2.16
N ASN A 188 6.42 -5.25 -1.39
CA ASN A 188 7.82 -5.38 -1.80
C ASN A 188 7.98 -6.34 -2.99
N TRP A 189 7.19 -7.42 -3.01
CA TRP A 189 7.13 -8.34 -4.14
C TRP A 189 6.51 -7.69 -5.39
N GLU A 190 5.41 -6.94 -5.25
CA GLU A 190 4.80 -6.14 -6.32
C GLU A 190 5.78 -5.11 -6.88
N SER A 191 6.48 -4.37 -6.01
CA SER A 191 7.44 -3.34 -6.40
C SER A 191 8.64 -3.93 -7.14
N THR A 192 9.12 -5.10 -6.69
CA THR A 192 10.21 -5.84 -7.34
C THR A 192 9.77 -6.37 -8.69
N LEU A 193 8.57 -6.94 -8.78
CA LEU A 193 7.98 -7.39 -10.03
C LEU A 193 7.87 -6.24 -11.04
N LYS A 194 7.27 -5.12 -10.63
CA LYS A 194 7.15 -3.92 -11.49
C LYS A 194 8.52 -3.48 -11.98
N SER A 195 9.48 -3.26 -11.08
CA SER A 195 10.82 -2.81 -11.47
C SER A 195 11.52 -3.79 -12.41
N PHE A 196 11.37 -5.09 -12.20
CA PHE A 196 11.98 -6.12 -13.03
C PHE A 196 11.39 -6.12 -14.44
N LEU A 197 10.05 -6.12 -14.56
CA LEU A 197 9.36 -6.14 -15.83
C LEU A 197 9.53 -4.83 -16.61
N THR A 198 9.38 -3.67 -15.98
CA THR A 198 9.57 -2.36 -16.66
C THR A 198 10.97 -2.25 -17.26
N LYS A 199 12.02 -2.74 -16.58
CA LYS A 199 13.39 -2.73 -17.12
C LYS A 199 13.53 -3.57 -18.38
N LYS A 200 12.88 -4.73 -18.44
CA LYS A 200 12.92 -5.61 -19.63
C LYS A 200 12.04 -5.07 -20.75
N LEU A 201 10.81 -4.65 -20.47
CA LEU A 201 9.89 -4.09 -21.46
C LEU A 201 10.45 -2.82 -22.13
N ASN A 202 11.28 -2.04 -21.44
CA ASN A 202 11.94 -0.87 -22.05
C ASN A 202 13.05 -1.23 -23.04
N SER A 203 13.60 -2.45 -22.99
CA SER A 203 14.65 -2.92 -23.89
C SER A 203 14.14 -3.85 -24.99
N ASP A 204 12.94 -4.38 -24.82
CA ASP A 204 12.46 -5.56 -25.54
C ASP A 204 11.12 -5.26 -26.22
N PHE A 205 10.88 -5.85 -27.40
CA PHE A 205 9.53 -5.91 -27.99
C PHE A 205 8.80 -7.11 -27.38
N ALA A 206 8.18 -6.89 -26.22
CA ALA A 206 7.54 -7.94 -25.43
C ALA A 206 6.25 -7.46 -24.74
N VAL A 207 5.43 -8.42 -24.31
CA VAL A 207 4.23 -8.19 -23.50
C VAL A 207 4.35 -9.00 -22.21
N ALA A 208 4.03 -8.39 -21.08
CA ALA A 208 3.95 -9.06 -19.80
C ALA A 208 2.48 -9.26 -19.39
N TYR A 209 1.96 -10.47 -19.54
CA TYR A 209 0.64 -10.86 -19.03
C TYR A 209 0.78 -11.30 -17.57
N ILE A 210 -0.06 -10.73 -16.70
CA ILE A 210 0.01 -10.94 -15.28
C ILE A 210 -1.37 -11.37 -14.78
N VAL A 211 -1.40 -12.45 -14.01
CA VAL A 211 -2.61 -12.95 -13.35
C VAL A 211 -2.34 -12.98 -11.87
N THR A 212 -3.06 -12.17 -11.09
CA THR A 212 -3.00 -12.18 -9.62
C THR A 212 -4.32 -12.70 -9.10
N GLY A 213 -4.29 -13.61 -8.13
CA GLY A 213 -5.48 -14.26 -7.61
C GLY A 213 -5.44 -14.58 -6.13
N THR A 214 -6.60 -14.98 -5.59
CA THR A 214 -6.76 -15.28 -4.16
C THR A 214 -7.34 -16.66 -3.93
N VAL A 215 -6.85 -17.35 -2.91
CA VAL A 215 -7.37 -18.64 -2.46
C VAL A 215 -8.38 -18.39 -1.32
N PRO A 216 -9.70 -18.51 -1.56
CA PRO A 216 -10.69 -18.26 -0.52
C PRO A 216 -10.53 -19.23 0.67
N ASP A 217 -10.60 -18.72 1.89
CA ASP A 217 -10.69 -19.55 3.09
C ASP A 217 -12.16 -19.69 3.50
N ALA A 218 -12.72 -20.89 3.36
CA ALA A 218 -14.12 -21.14 3.70
C ALA A 218 -14.45 -20.85 5.19
N ASN A 219 -13.44 -20.88 6.07
CA ASN A 219 -13.60 -20.74 7.51
C ASN A 219 -13.29 -19.33 8.02
N LYS A 220 -12.78 -18.43 7.17
CA LYS A 220 -12.31 -17.11 7.59
C LYS A 220 -13.03 -16.01 6.82
N ARG A 221 -13.78 -15.19 7.55
CA ARG A 221 -14.47 -14.01 7.01
C ARG A 221 -14.15 -12.78 7.83
N ILE A 222 -14.29 -11.61 7.24
CA ILE A 222 -14.02 -10.35 7.92
C ILE A 222 -15.01 -10.16 9.08
N PRO A 223 -14.53 -10.00 10.33
CA PRO A 223 -15.41 -9.73 11.45
C PRO A 223 -15.84 -8.25 11.46
N ARG A 224 -17.15 -7.98 11.47
CA ARG A 224 -17.69 -6.65 11.82
C ARG A 224 -18.21 -6.67 13.26
N ARG A 225 -17.70 -5.76 14.08
CA ARG A 225 -18.05 -5.69 15.52
C ARG A 225 -19.22 -4.74 15.80
N ASP A 226 -19.56 -3.87 14.86
CA ASP A 226 -20.54 -2.79 14.98
C ASP A 226 -21.95 -3.18 14.49
N LYS A 227 -22.06 -4.14 13.56
CA LYS A 227 -23.32 -4.69 13.04
C LYS A 227 -23.24 -6.21 12.85
N PRO A 228 -23.57 -7.01 13.88
CA PRO A 228 -23.48 -8.47 13.84
C PRO A 228 -24.28 -9.09 12.70
N GLU A 229 -25.44 -8.52 12.35
CA GLU A 229 -26.32 -8.98 11.26
C GLU A 229 -25.72 -8.81 9.85
N ASP A 230 -24.79 -7.87 9.65
CA ASP A 230 -24.08 -7.61 8.39
C ASP A 230 -22.58 -8.01 8.48
N SER A 231 -22.20 -8.75 9.53
CA SER A 231 -20.84 -9.27 9.76
C SER A 231 -20.56 -10.51 8.92
N ASN A 232 -19.28 -10.80 8.66
CA ASN A 232 -18.82 -12.02 8.00
C ASN A 232 -19.35 -12.18 6.56
N ARG A 233 -19.53 -11.08 5.81
CA ARG A 233 -19.96 -11.17 4.41
C ARG A 233 -18.81 -11.50 3.47
N VAL A 234 -17.64 -10.93 3.69
CA VAL A 234 -16.49 -11.06 2.79
C VAL A 234 -15.50 -12.09 3.34
N THR A 235 -15.11 -13.05 2.50
CA THR A 235 -14.11 -14.06 2.83
C THR A 235 -12.72 -13.42 2.90
N VAL A 236 -11.96 -13.78 3.93
CA VAL A 236 -10.52 -13.46 4.01
C VAL A 236 -9.79 -14.60 3.30
N PRO A 237 -9.06 -14.37 2.20
CA PRO A 237 -8.33 -15.44 1.54
C PRO A 237 -7.22 -15.98 2.44
N SER A 238 -6.89 -17.27 2.29
CA SER A 238 -5.75 -17.90 2.96
C SER A 238 -4.43 -17.50 2.31
N HIS A 239 -4.43 -17.31 0.99
CA HIS A 239 -3.27 -16.97 0.19
C HIS A 239 -3.63 -15.99 -0.91
N ILE A 240 -2.63 -15.22 -1.34
CA ILE A 240 -2.65 -14.46 -2.59
C ILE A 240 -1.47 -14.92 -3.45
N TRP A 241 -1.65 -14.95 -4.76
CA TRP A 241 -0.64 -15.42 -5.71
C TRP A 241 -0.62 -14.55 -6.95
N THR A 242 0.53 -14.48 -7.62
CA THR A 242 0.73 -13.80 -8.91
C THR A 242 1.50 -14.72 -9.83
N ALA A 243 1.05 -14.86 -11.06
CA ALA A 243 1.73 -15.55 -12.14
C ALA A 243 1.98 -14.57 -13.30
N VAL A 244 3.12 -14.75 -13.96
CA VAL A 244 3.62 -13.86 -15.00
C VAL A 244 4.01 -14.68 -16.20
N CYS A 245 3.54 -14.24 -17.37
CA CYS A 245 3.91 -14.72 -18.68
C CYS A 245 4.55 -13.55 -19.45
N TYR A 246 5.87 -13.62 -19.65
CA TYR A 246 6.61 -12.63 -20.43
C TYR A 246 6.82 -13.18 -21.83
N GLU A 247 6.06 -12.67 -22.79
CA GLU A 247 6.08 -13.06 -24.19
C GLU A 247 6.95 -12.06 -24.97
N HIS A 248 8.14 -12.49 -25.34
CA HIS A 248 9.06 -11.75 -26.19
C HIS A 248 8.84 -12.16 -27.66
N HIS A 249 9.15 -11.29 -28.62
CA HIS A 249 9.13 -11.65 -30.05
C HIS A 249 10.07 -12.84 -30.40
N ASP A 250 11.08 -13.06 -29.56
CA ASP A 250 11.99 -14.22 -29.63
C ASP A 250 11.65 -15.16 -28.47
N ASP A 251 11.09 -16.34 -28.79
CA ASP A 251 10.67 -17.35 -27.81
C ASP A 251 11.80 -17.78 -26.86
N ASP A 252 13.06 -17.71 -27.31
CA ASP A 252 14.22 -18.02 -26.48
C ASP A 252 14.45 -16.99 -25.36
N GLU A 253 13.87 -15.79 -25.47
CA GLU A 253 13.88 -14.74 -24.44
C GLU A 253 12.56 -14.65 -23.66
N SER A 254 11.50 -15.35 -24.08
CA SER A 254 10.24 -15.49 -23.34
C SER A 254 10.43 -16.31 -22.06
N PHE A 255 9.69 -16.00 -20.99
CA PHE A 255 9.75 -16.77 -19.73
C PHE A 255 8.48 -16.61 -18.89
N SER A 256 8.26 -17.56 -17.99
CA SER A 256 7.19 -17.47 -16.99
C SER A 256 7.67 -17.81 -15.58
N PHE A 257 6.91 -17.34 -14.59
CA PHE A 257 7.08 -17.67 -13.18
C PHE A 257 5.83 -17.31 -12.39
N GLY A 258 5.75 -17.76 -11.13
CA GLY A 258 4.74 -17.28 -10.19
C GLY A 258 5.27 -17.19 -8.77
N TYR A 259 4.62 -16.39 -7.94
CA TYR A 259 4.86 -16.36 -6.50
C TYR A 259 3.55 -16.35 -5.70
N ILE A 260 3.56 -16.98 -4.54
CA ILE A 260 2.39 -17.15 -3.66
C ILE A 260 2.77 -16.83 -2.22
N GLY A 261 1.91 -16.07 -1.54
CA GLY A 261 2.11 -15.67 -0.15
C GLY A 261 0.93 -16.04 0.75
N GLU A 262 1.25 -16.43 1.98
CA GLU A 262 0.27 -16.65 3.04
C GLU A 262 -0.29 -15.33 3.56
N ASN A 263 -1.62 -15.18 3.57
CA ASN A 263 -2.31 -13.97 4.04
C ASN A 263 -2.39 -13.92 5.57
N LEU A 264 -1.21 -13.85 6.20
CA LEU A 264 -1.00 -13.83 7.64
C LEU A 264 0.08 -12.81 8.00
N PRO A 265 0.08 -12.29 9.24
CA PRO A 265 1.18 -11.46 9.68
C PRO A 265 2.53 -12.19 9.59
N GLY A 266 3.46 -11.66 8.79
CA GLY A 266 4.74 -12.31 8.53
C GLY A 266 4.66 -13.52 7.60
N GLY A 267 3.55 -13.68 6.87
CA GLY A 267 3.38 -14.72 5.86
C GLY A 267 4.51 -14.70 4.83
N LYS A 268 5.05 -15.88 4.54
CA LYS A 268 6.16 -16.03 3.59
C LYS A 268 5.62 -16.03 2.17
N VAL A 269 6.38 -15.43 1.27
CA VAL A 269 6.10 -15.47 -0.17
C VAL A 269 7.14 -16.35 -0.84
N ASN A 270 6.68 -17.31 -1.64
CA ASN A 270 7.54 -18.27 -2.32
C ASN A 270 7.46 -18.08 -3.83
N LEU A 271 8.62 -17.95 -4.48
CA LEU A 271 8.76 -17.89 -5.94
C LEU A 271 8.96 -19.29 -6.52
N MET A 272 8.23 -19.62 -7.59
CA MET A 272 8.19 -20.93 -8.22
C MET A 272 7.91 -20.85 -9.73
N SER A 273 7.94 -22.00 -10.41
CA SER A 273 7.50 -22.12 -11.81
C SER A 273 5.97 -22.09 -11.91
N VAL A 274 5.42 -21.87 -13.10
CA VAL A 274 3.96 -21.87 -13.31
C VAL A 274 3.38 -23.27 -13.10
N SER A 275 4.09 -24.31 -13.54
CA SER A 275 3.71 -25.71 -13.30
C SER A 275 3.62 -26.04 -11.81
N GLN A 276 4.60 -25.59 -11.01
CA GLN A 276 4.58 -25.73 -9.54
C GLN A 276 3.44 -24.93 -8.91
N MET A 277 3.18 -23.73 -9.41
CA MET A 277 2.05 -22.91 -8.98
C MET A 277 0.72 -23.63 -9.23
N ASN A 278 0.51 -24.18 -10.44
CA ASN A 278 -0.69 -24.96 -10.78
C ASN A 278 -0.88 -26.13 -9.80
N ILE A 279 0.18 -26.89 -9.47
CA ILE A 279 0.12 -27.98 -8.49
C ILE A 279 -0.32 -27.46 -7.11
N GLN A 280 0.31 -26.38 -6.63
CA GLN A 280 0.02 -25.83 -5.32
C GLN A 280 -1.41 -25.24 -5.24
N LEU A 281 -1.87 -24.56 -6.29
CA LEU A 281 -3.24 -24.06 -6.36
C LEU A 281 -4.25 -25.21 -6.37
N ASN A 282 -4.02 -26.27 -7.15
CA ASN A 282 -4.90 -27.45 -7.14
C ASN A 282 -5.05 -28.03 -5.72
N GLN A 283 -3.96 -28.11 -4.94
CA GLN A 283 -4.00 -28.54 -3.54
C GLN A 283 -4.81 -27.57 -2.66
N LEU A 284 -4.58 -26.26 -2.81
CA LEU A 284 -5.19 -25.23 -1.97
C LEU A 284 -6.70 -25.04 -2.25
N TYR A 285 -7.10 -25.03 -3.53
CA TYR A 285 -8.52 -24.98 -3.92
C TYR A 285 -9.23 -26.33 -3.79
N LYS A 286 -8.49 -27.43 -3.58
CA LYS A 286 -8.99 -28.82 -3.62
C LYS A 286 -9.65 -29.14 -4.97
N LEU A 287 -9.01 -28.71 -6.05
CA LEU A 287 -9.39 -28.92 -7.44
C LEU A 287 -8.29 -29.74 -8.14
N SER A 288 -8.54 -30.21 -9.37
CA SER A 288 -7.62 -31.12 -10.07
C SER A 288 -7.20 -30.66 -11.47
N ASN A 289 -7.62 -29.48 -11.91
CA ASN A 289 -7.43 -29.02 -13.29
C ASN A 289 -7.18 -27.51 -13.43
N ILE A 290 -6.68 -26.85 -12.37
CA ILE A 290 -6.26 -25.45 -12.50
C ILE A 290 -5.07 -25.35 -13.46
N LYS A 291 -5.22 -24.49 -14.48
CA LYS A 291 -4.15 -24.08 -15.39
C LYS A 291 -4.20 -22.56 -15.57
N ILE A 292 -3.13 -21.87 -15.19
CA ILE A 292 -3.09 -20.40 -15.27
C ILE A 292 -2.83 -19.91 -16.69
N PHE A 293 -1.89 -20.55 -17.40
CA PHE A 293 -1.53 -20.22 -18.78
C PHE A 293 -1.54 -21.49 -19.63
N VAL A 294 -1.79 -21.31 -20.94
CA VAL A 294 -1.61 -22.38 -21.93
C VAL A 294 -0.14 -22.78 -21.98
N ASP A 295 0.11 -24.09 -21.93
CA ASP A 295 1.44 -24.72 -21.95
C ASP A 295 2.45 -24.09 -20.96
N ASP A 296 1.95 -23.60 -19.81
CA ASP A 296 2.73 -22.95 -18.75
C ASP A 296 3.58 -21.75 -19.22
N CYS A 297 3.27 -21.16 -20.39
CA CYS A 297 3.91 -19.99 -20.99
C CYS A 297 5.45 -20.06 -21.02
N PHE A 298 6.02 -20.81 -21.97
CA PHE A 298 7.48 -20.85 -22.19
C PHE A 298 8.28 -21.21 -20.92
N GLU A 299 7.74 -22.09 -20.06
CA GLU A 299 8.37 -22.42 -18.79
C GLU A 299 9.79 -23.00 -19.02
N ASP A 300 10.78 -22.37 -18.39
CA ASP A 300 12.17 -22.83 -18.40
C ASP A 300 12.81 -22.59 -17.03
N ASN A 301 13.25 -23.67 -16.38
CA ASN A 301 13.91 -23.63 -15.09
C ASN A 301 15.19 -22.78 -15.06
N ASN A 302 15.93 -22.69 -16.17
CA ASN A 302 17.11 -21.83 -16.27
C ASN A 302 16.73 -20.36 -16.29
N LYS A 303 15.64 -20.00 -16.98
CA LYS A 303 15.10 -18.63 -17.00
C LYS A 303 14.50 -18.27 -15.63
N LEU A 304 13.81 -19.19 -14.96
CA LEU A 304 13.35 -19.02 -13.58
C LEU A 304 14.51 -18.73 -12.61
N ASN A 305 15.67 -19.36 -12.78
CA ASN A 305 16.84 -19.06 -11.96
C ASN A 305 17.37 -17.63 -12.17
N LYS A 306 17.25 -17.05 -13.38
CA LYS A 306 17.54 -15.62 -13.61
C LYS A 306 16.54 -14.73 -12.88
N VAL A 307 15.24 -15.07 -12.92
CA VAL A 307 14.20 -14.37 -12.15
C VAL A 307 14.48 -14.44 -10.65
N LYS A 308 14.81 -15.62 -10.11
CA LYS A 308 15.21 -15.80 -8.69
C LYS A 308 16.36 -14.88 -8.29
N LYS A 309 17.33 -14.62 -9.16
CA LYS A 309 18.41 -13.66 -8.91
C LYS A 309 17.89 -12.22 -8.83
N ALA A 310 16.99 -11.82 -9.74
CA ALA A 310 16.38 -10.48 -9.69
C ALA A 310 15.53 -10.28 -8.44
N PHE A 311 14.85 -11.33 -7.99
CA PHE A 311 14.06 -11.34 -6.76
C PHE A 311 14.88 -11.69 -5.53
N GLN A 312 16.19 -11.94 -5.65
CA GLN A 312 17.02 -12.45 -4.56
C GLN A 312 16.97 -11.54 -3.34
N LYS A 313 16.99 -10.21 -3.54
CA LYS A 313 16.90 -9.22 -2.46
C LYS A 313 15.63 -9.41 -1.63
N VAL A 314 14.50 -9.74 -2.27
CA VAL A 314 13.18 -9.91 -1.64
C VAL A 314 12.93 -11.35 -1.17
N ILE A 315 13.46 -12.35 -1.87
CA ILE A 315 13.48 -13.76 -1.44
C ILE A 315 14.34 -13.93 -0.19
N SER A 316 15.45 -13.19 -0.12
CA SER A 316 16.30 -13.08 1.06
C SER A 316 15.82 -12.01 2.04
N LEU A 317 14.57 -11.54 1.95
CA LEU A 317 13.91 -10.84 3.04
C LEU A 317 13.24 -11.86 3.98
N PRO A 318 13.90 -12.31 5.06
CA PRO A 318 13.33 -12.05 6.37
C PRO A 318 13.31 -10.52 6.56
N ALA A 319 12.64 -9.99 7.59
CA ALA A 319 13.03 -8.67 8.10
C ALA A 319 14.57 -8.61 8.07
N THR A 320 15.19 -7.55 7.54
CA THR A 320 16.63 -7.54 7.17
C THR A 320 17.46 -8.36 8.17
N PRO A 321 18.49 -9.14 7.77
CA PRO A 321 19.27 -9.94 8.72
C PRO A 321 19.55 -9.19 10.03
N ASP A 322 19.78 -7.88 9.98
CA ASP A 322 19.88 -7.01 11.15
C ASP A 322 18.60 -6.82 11.97
N VAL A 323 17.42 -6.59 11.37
CA VAL A 323 16.13 -6.50 12.08
C VAL A 323 15.69 -7.87 12.62
N GLN A 324 15.85 -8.95 11.86
CA GLN A 324 15.55 -10.31 12.36
C GLN A 324 16.57 -10.76 13.41
N ASN A 325 17.87 -10.49 13.25
CA ASN A 325 18.88 -10.73 14.28
C ASN A 325 18.61 -9.88 15.52
N THR A 326 18.15 -8.63 15.36
CA THR A 326 17.70 -7.81 16.50
C THR A 326 16.49 -8.47 17.16
N TYR A 327 15.47 -8.88 16.41
CA TYR A 327 14.30 -9.58 16.95
C TYR A 327 14.65 -10.91 17.63
N ASP A 328 15.55 -11.70 17.06
CA ASP A 328 16.02 -12.96 17.62
C ASP A 328 16.92 -12.73 18.84
N ALA A 329 17.77 -11.70 18.84
CA ALA A 329 18.52 -11.24 20.01
C ALA A 329 17.57 -10.77 21.14
N LEU A 330 16.45 -10.13 20.80
CA LEU A 330 15.39 -9.77 21.75
C LEU A 330 14.68 -11.02 22.32
N GLN A 331 14.51 -12.10 21.53
CA GLN A 331 13.84 -13.34 21.92
C GLN A 331 14.72 -14.32 22.72
N THR A 332 16.04 -14.22 22.57
CA THR A 332 17.04 -15.16 23.13
C THR A 332 17.47 -14.86 24.56
N VAL A 333 17.01 -13.76 25.16
CA VAL A 333 17.19 -13.48 26.58
C VAL A 333 16.28 -14.39 27.41
N ARG A 334 16.76 -15.61 27.70
CA ARG A 334 16.14 -16.54 28.64
C ARG A 334 17.13 -16.86 29.74
N THR A 335 16.78 -16.54 30.98
CA THR A 335 17.46 -17.06 32.18
C THR A 335 16.64 -18.20 32.77
N ASN A 336 17.29 -19.05 33.57
CA ASN A 336 16.75 -20.27 34.18
C ASN A 336 15.50 -20.02 35.06
N GLY A 337 14.34 -19.79 34.43
CA GLY A 337 13.04 -19.67 35.10
C GLY A 337 12.64 -18.27 35.58
N GLU A 338 13.38 -17.21 35.24
CA GLU A 338 13.02 -15.83 35.59
C GLU A 338 12.51 -15.03 34.38
N ASN A 339 11.47 -14.22 34.59
CA ASN A 339 10.95 -13.31 33.56
C ASN A 339 11.86 -12.08 33.43
N VAL A 340 12.75 -12.07 32.43
CA VAL A 340 13.57 -10.90 32.08
C VAL A 340 12.80 -9.98 31.15
N VAL A 341 12.57 -8.74 31.57
CA VAL A 341 11.96 -7.70 30.72
C VAL A 341 13.06 -6.81 30.16
N LEU A 342 13.31 -6.90 28.86
CA LEU A 342 14.23 -5.99 28.20
C LEU A 342 13.59 -4.61 28.02
N THR A 343 14.06 -3.64 28.80
CA THR A 343 13.55 -2.26 28.76
C THR A 343 14.13 -1.48 27.58
N ASP A 344 15.44 -1.54 27.35
CA ASP A 344 16.14 -0.70 26.38
C ASP A 344 17.31 -1.47 25.74
N MET A 345 17.60 -1.17 24.48
CA MET A 345 18.75 -1.71 23.74
C MET A 345 19.36 -0.62 22.86
N SER A 346 20.67 -0.43 22.92
CA SER A 346 21.38 0.45 22.00
C SER A 346 21.73 -0.32 20.73
N VAL A 347 21.37 0.24 19.59
CA VAL A 347 21.63 -0.36 18.27
C VAL A 347 22.23 0.67 17.33
N LYS A 348 23.03 0.20 16.38
CA LYS A 348 23.66 1.00 15.34
C LYS A 348 23.28 0.42 13.99
N PHE A 349 22.60 1.21 13.16
CA PHE A 349 22.16 0.82 11.84
C PHE A 349 22.97 1.54 10.77
N THR A 350 23.47 0.79 9.78
CA THR A 350 24.00 1.32 8.52
C THR A 350 22.90 1.27 7.46
N PHE A 351 22.94 2.18 6.49
CA PHE A 351 21.90 2.26 5.45
C PHE A 351 22.42 2.94 4.20
N ASP A 352 21.89 2.54 3.04
CA ASP A 352 22.23 3.11 1.73
C ASP A 352 21.65 4.53 1.54
N SER A 353 20.53 4.83 2.23
CA SER A 353 19.88 6.14 2.16
C SER A 353 19.06 6.43 3.42
N LEU A 354 18.82 7.71 3.71
CA LEU A 354 17.97 8.13 4.83
C LEU A 354 16.52 7.62 4.68
N SER A 355 16.03 7.49 3.44
CA SER A 355 14.73 6.89 3.13
C SER A 355 14.67 5.42 3.54
N SER A 356 15.75 4.67 3.29
CA SER A 356 15.88 3.27 3.72
C SER A 356 15.82 3.12 5.24
N TYR A 357 16.53 4.00 5.97
CA TYR A 357 16.49 4.02 7.43
C TYR A 357 15.07 4.29 7.97
N LEU A 358 14.36 5.27 7.41
CA LEU A 358 13.02 5.61 7.90
C LEU A 358 12.00 4.53 7.61
N THR A 359 12.08 3.90 6.43
CA THR A 359 11.26 2.74 6.09
C THR A 359 11.50 1.63 7.13
N MET A 360 12.76 1.34 7.44
CA MET A 360 13.12 0.38 8.50
C MET A 360 12.60 0.81 9.87
N ALA A 361 12.71 2.08 10.24
CA ALA A 361 12.26 2.56 11.55
C ALA A 361 10.73 2.46 11.71
N GLU A 362 9.96 2.77 10.66
CA GLU A 362 8.51 2.56 10.62
C GLU A 362 8.16 1.06 10.66
N GLU A 363 8.88 0.23 9.90
CA GLU A 363 8.73 -1.23 9.92
C GLU A 363 9.01 -1.82 11.30
N LEU A 364 10.06 -1.35 11.98
CA LEU A 364 10.41 -1.76 13.35
C LEU A 364 9.28 -1.42 14.32
N GLN A 365 8.70 -0.22 14.19
CA GLN A 365 7.57 0.23 14.99
C GLN A 365 6.32 -0.62 14.78
N VAL A 366 6.06 -1.05 13.54
CA VAL A 366 4.90 -1.88 13.17
C VAL A 366 5.10 -3.35 13.54
N SER A 367 6.31 -3.89 13.38
CA SER A 367 6.61 -5.32 13.55
C SER A 367 6.90 -5.72 14.99
N THR A 368 7.55 -4.85 15.76
CA THR A 368 8.04 -5.19 17.12
C THR A 368 7.37 -4.40 18.24
N GLU A 369 6.51 -3.44 17.91
CA GLU A 369 6.02 -2.42 18.84
C GLU A 369 7.17 -1.68 19.58
N ARG A 370 8.36 -1.58 18.96
CA ARG A 370 9.49 -0.81 19.50
C ARG A 370 9.80 0.38 18.62
N VAL A 371 10.30 1.43 19.24
CA VAL A 371 10.67 2.68 18.58
C VAL A 371 12.18 2.88 18.71
N CYS A 372 12.81 3.23 17.59
CA CYS A 372 14.21 3.61 17.53
C CYS A 372 14.33 5.11 17.85
N LEU A 373 14.74 5.42 19.09
CA LEU A 373 14.97 6.80 19.52
C LEU A 373 16.41 7.19 19.25
N ILE A 374 16.64 7.95 18.18
CA ILE A 374 17.97 8.35 17.70
C ILE A 374 18.76 9.04 18.82
N THR A 375 19.99 8.54 19.03
CA THR A 375 20.96 9.07 19.97
C THR A 375 22.17 9.67 19.28
N ASN A 376 22.40 9.34 18.00
CA ASN A 376 23.48 9.91 17.20
C ASN A 376 23.16 9.83 15.69
N TYR A 377 23.43 10.93 14.96
CA TYR A 377 23.35 11.00 13.49
C TYR A 377 24.77 10.87 12.89
N GLY A 378 25.34 9.67 12.88
CA GLY A 378 26.65 9.43 12.26
C GLY A 378 26.60 9.40 10.74
N GLN A 379 27.66 9.83 10.03
CA GLN A 379 27.70 9.98 8.56
C GLN A 379 27.08 8.79 7.80
N GLU A 380 27.54 7.57 8.08
CA GLU A 380 27.09 6.33 7.42
C GLU A 380 26.17 5.46 8.29
N SER A 381 25.84 5.92 9.51
CA SER A 381 25.09 5.11 10.48
C SER A 381 24.29 5.93 11.47
N ILE A 382 23.14 5.41 11.88
CA ILE A 382 22.33 5.99 12.95
C ILE A 382 22.42 5.09 14.17
N GLU A 383 22.74 5.69 15.30
CA GLU A 383 22.68 5.02 16.59
C GLU A 383 21.38 5.42 17.27
N CYS A 384 20.67 4.45 17.84
CA CYS A 384 19.43 4.71 18.54
C CYS A 384 19.22 3.76 19.72
N GLN A 385 18.35 4.19 20.62
CA GLN A 385 17.85 3.40 21.73
C GLN A 385 16.49 2.80 21.35
N LEU A 386 16.41 1.47 21.26
CA LEU A 386 15.17 0.74 21.02
C LEU A 386 14.36 0.65 22.30
N VAL A 387 13.21 1.33 22.32
CA VAL A 387 12.33 1.37 23.49
C VAL A 387 10.93 0.82 23.15
N PRO A 388 10.21 0.20 24.09
CA PRO A 388 8.83 -0.19 23.88
C PRO A 388 7.94 1.01 23.52
N LYS A 389 7.06 0.84 22.55
CA LYS A 389 6.07 1.86 22.12
C LYS A 389 5.08 2.21 23.21
N LYS A 390 4.85 1.34 24.20
CA LYS A 390 3.84 1.50 25.27
C LYS A 390 4.05 2.70 26.22
N ARG A 391 4.95 3.64 25.89
CA ARG A 391 5.02 4.93 26.57
C ARG A 391 3.66 5.62 26.45
N LYS A 392 3.10 6.02 27.59
CA LYS A 392 1.82 6.71 27.65
C LYS A 392 2.04 8.15 27.17
N ILE A 393 1.88 8.41 25.87
CA ILE A 393 2.01 9.75 25.27
C ILE A 393 0.77 10.14 24.47
N ALA A 394 0.51 11.44 24.40
CA ALA A 394 -0.51 12.03 23.54
C ALA A 394 -0.04 12.00 22.08
N ALA A 395 -0.96 12.25 21.16
CA ALA A 395 -0.66 12.26 19.74
C ALA A 395 0.38 13.34 19.37
N ASP A 396 0.47 14.44 20.12
CA ASP A 396 1.47 15.49 19.92
C ASP A 396 2.84 15.19 20.60
N GLY A 397 2.95 14.07 21.32
CA GLY A 397 4.14 13.67 22.07
C GLY A 397 4.11 14.01 23.56
N SER A 398 3.11 14.75 24.07
CA SER A 398 3.04 15.09 25.49
C SER A 398 2.94 13.85 26.40
N PRO A 399 3.62 13.82 27.56
CA PRO A 399 3.50 12.72 28.51
C PRO A 399 2.08 12.59 29.07
N CYS A 400 1.58 11.36 29.15
CA CYS A 400 0.29 11.04 29.77
C CYS A 400 0.47 10.38 31.13
N LEU A 401 -0.34 10.78 32.10
CA LEU A 401 -0.51 10.05 33.36
C LEU A 401 -1.30 8.75 33.12
N ARG A 402 -2.37 8.85 32.34
CA ARG A 402 -3.21 7.71 31.94
C ARG A 402 -3.72 7.89 30.51
N ILE A 403 -3.97 6.75 29.86
CA ILE A 403 -4.60 6.66 28.54
C ILE A 403 -5.92 5.90 28.72
N SER A 404 -6.96 6.38 28.04
CA SER A 404 -8.23 5.68 27.88
C SER A 404 -8.47 5.51 26.38
N ASP A 405 -8.45 4.28 25.92
CA ASP A 405 -8.84 3.92 24.56
C ASP A 405 -10.18 3.18 24.62
N SER A 406 -11.19 3.75 23.96
CA SER A 406 -12.56 3.23 23.94
C SER A 406 -12.93 2.61 22.60
N GLY A 407 -11.99 2.51 21.66
CA GLY A 407 -12.26 2.18 20.25
C GLY A 407 -12.86 3.33 19.44
N TYR A 408 -13.65 4.23 20.07
CA TYR A 408 -14.20 5.43 19.43
C TYR A 408 -13.24 6.63 19.49
N SER A 409 -12.54 6.79 20.61
CA SER A 409 -11.52 7.82 20.80
C SER A 409 -10.44 7.34 21.77
N CYS A 410 -9.21 7.77 21.52
CA CYS A 410 -8.09 7.60 22.45
C CYS A 410 -7.85 8.95 23.14
N ARG A 411 -7.93 8.94 24.48
CA ARG A 411 -7.75 10.12 25.32
C ARG A 411 -6.56 9.95 26.26
N CYS A 412 -5.65 10.90 26.20
CA CYS A 412 -4.51 11.07 27.09
C CYS A 412 -4.81 12.12 28.14
N TYR A 413 -4.61 11.79 29.41
CA TYR A 413 -4.77 12.73 30.52
C TYR A 413 -3.39 13.17 31.01
N THR A 414 -3.07 14.46 30.87
CA THR A 414 -1.74 15.00 31.17
C THR A 414 -1.62 15.60 32.59
N GLY A 415 -2.72 15.63 33.35
CA GLY A 415 -2.77 16.23 34.69
C GLY A 415 -3.27 17.68 34.73
N GLY A 416 -3.32 18.35 33.57
CA GLY A 416 -3.95 19.67 33.41
C GLY A 416 -5.02 19.71 32.31
N GLU A 417 -4.93 18.82 31.32
CA GLU A 417 -5.86 18.76 30.20
C GLU A 417 -6.02 17.32 29.66
N THR A 418 -7.01 17.15 28.78
CA THR A 418 -7.22 15.89 28.05
C THR A 418 -6.86 16.11 26.58
N LYS A 419 -5.84 15.40 26.11
CA LYS A 419 -5.36 15.44 24.72
C LYS A 419 -5.76 14.17 23.96
N PRO A 420 -5.90 14.22 22.63
CA PRO A 420 -6.03 13.01 21.84
C PRO A 420 -4.74 12.16 21.89
N CYS A 421 -4.87 10.84 21.79
CA CYS A 421 -3.75 9.91 21.61
C CYS A 421 -3.93 9.01 20.40
N CYS A 422 -2.88 8.28 20.04
CA CYS A 422 -2.89 7.34 18.92
C CYS A 422 -3.22 5.92 19.39
N SER A 423 -4.21 5.27 18.76
CA SER A 423 -4.49 3.83 18.88
C SER A 423 -3.64 3.00 17.90
N THR A 424 -3.18 3.58 16.79
CA THR A 424 -2.26 2.94 15.82
C THR A 424 -0.85 3.54 15.87
N PRO A 425 0.18 2.93 15.26
CA PRO A 425 1.46 3.62 15.03
C PRO A 425 1.28 4.96 14.33
N CYS A 426 2.15 5.92 14.67
CA CYS A 426 2.20 7.24 14.06
C CYS A 426 3.15 7.19 12.86
N LEU A 427 2.59 7.07 11.65
CA LEU A 427 3.35 6.80 10.42
C LEU A 427 3.22 7.97 9.45
N TYR A 428 4.22 8.16 8.61
CA TYR A 428 4.20 9.22 7.61
C TYR A 428 3.20 8.88 6.49
N LYS A 429 2.41 9.87 6.06
CA LYS A 429 1.53 9.75 4.89
C LYS A 429 1.94 10.74 3.82
N ASP A 430 2.46 10.23 2.69
CA ASP A 430 2.96 11.06 1.58
C ASP A 430 1.90 12.02 1.03
N ASN A 431 0.66 11.57 0.85
CA ASN A 431 -0.42 12.38 0.29
C ASN A 431 -0.86 13.56 1.19
N LEU A 432 -0.62 13.46 2.50
CA LEU A 432 -0.92 14.51 3.47
C LEU A 432 0.35 15.24 3.94
N GLN A 433 1.52 14.84 3.41
CA GLN A 433 2.86 15.29 3.82
C GLN A 433 3.02 15.43 5.34
N SER A 434 2.46 14.49 6.09
CA SER A 434 2.39 14.58 7.55
C SER A 434 2.20 13.22 8.20
N TYR A 435 2.64 13.13 9.46
CA TYR A 435 2.44 11.95 10.28
C TYR A 435 1.00 11.84 10.77
N ARG A 436 0.41 10.65 10.59
CA ARG A 436 -0.97 10.34 10.96
C ARG A 436 -1.04 9.07 11.78
N CYS A 437 -2.04 9.04 12.65
CA CYS A 437 -2.45 7.86 13.38
C CYS A 437 -3.97 7.86 13.54
N SER A 438 -4.54 6.72 13.89
CA SER A 438 -5.93 6.65 14.33
C SER A 438 -6.01 7.02 15.81
N SER A 439 -7.06 7.71 16.20
CA SER A 439 -7.51 7.91 17.58
C SER A 439 -8.92 7.35 17.68
N GLY A 440 -9.02 6.08 18.07
CA GLY A 440 -10.23 5.32 17.87
C GLY A 440 -10.59 5.24 16.38
N GLN A 441 -11.75 5.81 16.00
CA GLN A 441 -12.25 5.81 14.61
C GLN A 441 -11.81 7.03 13.78
N THR A 442 -11.16 8.01 14.41
CA THR A 442 -10.79 9.27 13.74
C THR A 442 -9.32 9.26 13.37
N GLU A 443 -8.99 9.64 12.13
CA GLU A 443 -7.61 9.88 11.75
C GLU A 443 -7.19 11.28 12.22
N ILE A 444 -6.06 11.35 12.93
CA ILE A 444 -5.54 12.60 13.49
C ILE A 444 -4.07 12.82 13.12
N ALA A 445 -3.63 14.07 13.21
CA ALA A 445 -2.21 14.41 13.17
C ALA A 445 -1.50 13.82 14.39
N CYS A 446 -0.27 13.36 14.20
CA CYS A 446 0.56 12.90 15.30
C CYS A 446 2.03 13.33 15.14
N SER A 447 2.74 13.32 16.25
CA SER A 447 4.17 13.51 16.36
C SER A 447 4.80 12.14 16.59
N PRO A 448 5.62 11.62 15.67
CA PRO A 448 6.32 10.37 15.89
C PRO A 448 7.32 10.53 17.05
N LEU A 449 7.57 9.43 17.75
CA LEU A 449 8.71 9.29 18.64
C LEU A 449 9.89 8.83 17.77
N TYR A 450 10.96 9.61 17.66
CA TYR A 450 12.06 9.27 16.74
C TYR A 450 13.45 9.69 17.23
N SER A 451 13.59 10.62 18.16
CA SER A 451 14.90 11.12 18.57
C SER A 451 14.97 11.54 20.03
N LEU A 452 16.15 11.37 20.62
CA LEU A 452 16.53 11.83 21.96
C LEU A 452 17.66 12.86 21.90
N ILE A 453 17.91 13.45 20.74
CA ILE A 453 18.91 14.51 20.59
C ILE A 453 18.34 15.69 19.83
N THR A 454 18.77 16.88 20.24
CA THR A 454 18.46 18.14 19.54
C THR A 454 19.12 18.18 18.17
N TYR A 455 18.79 19.18 17.34
CA TYR A 455 19.49 19.38 16.06
C TYR A 455 20.99 19.70 16.23
N LYS A 456 21.42 20.07 17.46
CA LYS A 456 22.83 20.29 17.82
C LYS A 456 23.50 19.05 18.41
N GLY A 457 22.79 17.92 18.52
CA GLY A 457 23.29 16.69 19.14
C GLY A 457 23.22 16.65 20.68
N GLU A 458 22.66 17.68 21.34
CA GLU A 458 22.49 17.67 22.80
C GLU A 458 21.41 16.66 23.25
N ARG A 459 21.67 15.93 24.34
CA ARG A 459 20.78 14.88 24.86
C ARG A 459 19.50 15.42 25.52
N CYS A 460 18.36 14.91 25.06
CA CYS A 460 17.03 15.12 25.63
C CYS A 460 16.75 14.16 26.79
N LYS A 461 15.83 14.56 27.69
CA LYS A 461 15.28 13.67 28.71
C LYS A 461 14.42 12.59 28.07
N ASP A 462 14.50 11.37 28.61
CA ASP A 462 13.75 10.24 28.08
C ASP A 462 12.22 10.41 28.18
N ASN A 463 11.74 11.17 29.16
CA ASN A 463 10.31 11.47 29.30
C ASN A 463 9.85 12.67 28.47
N HIS A 464 10.76 13.41 27.84
CA HIS A 464 10.48 14.51 26.91
C HIS A 464 11.44 14.43 25.71
N PRO A 465 11.35 13.35 24.90
CA PRO A 465 12.14 13.19 23.68
C PRO A 465 11.77 14.25 22.63
N CYS A 466 12.32 14.19 21.43
CA CYS A 466 11.89 15.07 20.35
C CYS A 466 10.42 14.82 19.99
N GLY A 467 9.61 15.88 20.04
CA GLY A 467 8.18 15.86 19.74
C GLY A 467 7.62 17.27 19.53
N LYS A 468 6.34 17.38 19.19
CA LYS A 468 5.69 18.69 18.96
C LYS A 468 5.19 19.35 20.24
N TYR A 469 4.66 18.59 21.18
CA TYR A 469 4.15 19.10 22.46
C TYR A 469 3.10 20.22 22.35
N GLY A 470 2.35 20.25 21.24
CA GLY A 470 1.36 21.29 20.94
C GLY A 470 1.84 22.38 19.97
N GLU A 471 3.12 22.36 19.58
CA GLU A 471 3.73 23.35 18.69
C GLU A 471 3.74 22.92 17.21
N ASP A 472 4.06 23.86 16.31
CA ASP A 472 4.28 23.61 14.89
C ASP A 472 5.71 23.13 14.56
N TYR A 473 6.60 23.11 15.56
CA TYR A 473 8.00 22.64 15.48
C TYR A 473 8.28 21.45 16.39
N TYR A 474 9.42 20.79 16.15
CA TYR A 474 9.93 19.71 16.99
C TYR A 474 10.98 20.22 17.94
N TRP A 475 10.91 19.77 19.18
CA TRP A 475 11.76 20.21 20.27
C TRP A 475 11.76 19.18 21.39
N CYS A 476 12.66 19.32 22.35
CA CYS A 476 12.77 18.42 23.49
C CYS A 476 13.27 19.15 24.73
N TYR A 477 13.09 18.54 25.91
CA TYR A 477 13.65 19.06 27.14
C TYR A 477 15.02 18.43 27.39
N LYS A 478 16.08 19.22 27.35
CA LYS A 478 17.45 18.75 27.55
C LYS A 478 17.68 18.29 28.98
N ILE A 479 18.60 17.33 29.16
CA ILE A 479 19.05 16.91 30.50
C ILE A 479 19.70 18.10 31.24
N SER A 480 20.33 19.02 30.50
CA SER A 480 20.92 20.26 31.03
C SER A 480 19.90 21.29 31.56
N GLY A 481 18.58 21.02 31.47
CA GLY A 481 17.55 21.81 32.15
C GLY A 481 16.90 22.92 31.31
N SER A 482 16.93 22.81 29.98
CA SER A 482 16.28 23.78 29.08
C SER A 482 15.64 23.09 27.88
N TRP A 483 14.66 23.75 27.25
CA TRP A 483 14.11 23.31 25.97
C TRP A 483 15.04 23.71 24.82
N ASP A 484 15.16 22.87 23.80
CA ASP A 484 15.85 23.21 22.55
C ASP A 484 15.22 22.47 21.36
N TYR A 485 15.48 22.95 20.15
CA TYR A 485 14.86 22.44 18.93
C TYR A 485 15.43 21.07 18.54
N CYS A 486 14.59 20.27 17.90
CA CYS A 486 14.98 19.03 17.27
C CYS A 486 14.88 19.15 15.76
N SER A 487 15.74 18.43 15.04
CA SER A 487 15.59 18.24 13.60
C SER A 487 14.27 17.52 13.35
N PRO A 488 13.32 18.06 12.57
CA PRO A 488 12.07 17.36 12.29
C PRO A 488 12.38 16.09 11.47
N PRO A 489 11.54 15.05 11.55
CA PRO A 489 11.71 13.81 10.77
C PRO A 489 11.30 14.02 9.29
N LEU A 490 11.89 15.02 8.63
CA LEU A 490 11.62 15.44 7.25
C LEU A 490 12.82 15.14 6.35
N TRP A 491 12.85 13.92 5.83
CA TRP A 491 13.96 13.39 5.03
C TRP A 491 13.99 13.85 3.58
N ARG A 492 12.85 14.34 3.05
CA ARG A 492 12.76 14.94 1.71
C ARG A 492 13.03 16.43 1.71
N SER A 493 13.49 16.99 2.82
CA SER A 493 13.73 18.42 2.88
C SER A 493 14.90 18.82 1.97
N LYS A 494 14.69 19.90 1.22
CA LYS A 494 15.60 20.39 0.18
C LYS A 494 15.99 21.83 0.46
N ALA A 495 17.28 22.12 0.33
CA ALA A 495 17.78 23.48 0.31
C ALA A 495 17.42 24.17 -1.02
N ILE A 496 17.34 25.50 -1.02
CA ILE A 496 17.02 26.32 -2.19
C ILE A 496 18.01 26.14 -3.36
N ASN A 497 19.21 25.63 -3.08
CA ASN A 497 20.22 25.28 -4.09
C ASN A 497 19.99 23.88 -4.72
N GLY A 498 18.92 23.16 -4.34
CA GLY A 498 18.56 21.82 -4.83
C GLY A 498 19.21 20.65 -4.08
N GLN A 499 20.15 20.94 -3.17
CA GLN A 499 20.78 19.91 -2.34
C GLN A 499 19.83 19.42 -1.24
N SER A 500 20.04 18.19 -0.78
CA SER A 500 19.30 17.63 0.34
C SER A 500 19.76 18.28 1.65
N CYS A 501 18.80 18.62 2.51
CA CYS A 501 19.13 19.07 3.86
C CYS A 501 19.74 17.91 4.64
N ARG A 502 20.68 18.23 5.54
CA ARG A 502 21.25 17.27 6.49
C ARG A 502 20.17 16.69 7.38
N ARG A 503 20.29 15.42 7.72
CA ARG A 503 19.31 14.69 8.56
C ARG A 503 19.24 15.19 10.00
N ASP A 504 20.36 15.64 10.56
CA ASP A 504 20.45 16.24 11.90
C ASP A 504 20.01 17.72 11.90
N ASN A 505 19.73 18.29 10.73
CA ASN A 505 19.22 19.64 10.58
C ASN A 505 18.28 19.74 9.36
N ALA A 506 17.19 18.98 9.35
CA ALA A 506 16.19 19.02 8.30
C ALA A 506 15.48 20.39 8.24
N CYS A 507 14.77 20.69 7.16
CA CYS A 507 14.20 22.02 6.99
C CYS A 507 13.20 22.43 8.10
N ALA A 508 13.56 23.43 8.91
CA ALA A 508 12.71 23.99 9.96
C ALA A 508 13.12 25.43 10.33
N LYS A 509 12.34 26.09 11.19
CA LYS A 509 12.65 27.46 11.65
C LYS A 509 13.82 27.51 12.65
N TYR A 510 13.91 26.55 13.57
CA TYR A 510 14.91 26.54 14.65
C TYR A 510 15.02 27.89 15.39
N GLY A 511 13.87 28.52 15.69
CA GLY A 511 13.80 29.85 16.30
C GLY A 511 14.06 31.03 15.37
N SER A 512 14.30 30.80 14.07
CA SER A 512 14.44 31.84 13.06
C SER A 512 13.11 32.29 12.46
N GLY A 513 13.08 33.46 11.82
CA GLY A 513 11.92 33.98 11.10
C GLY A 513 11.63 33.26 9.77
N TYR A 514 12.55 32.42 9.28
CA TYR A 514 12.39 31.64 8.05
C TYR A 514 12.89 30.21 8.26
N ARG A 515 12.45 29.28 7.41
CA ARG A 515 12.93 27.89 7.46
C ARG A 515 14.30 27.79 6.80
N TRP A 516 15.19 27.05 7.43
CA TRP A 516 16.54 26.83 6.94
C TRP A 516 17.03 25.43 7.29
N CYS A 517 18.07 24.99 6.57
CA CYS A 517 18.81 23.79 6.88
C CYS A 517 20.30 23.95 6.52
N TYR A 518 21.14 23.09 7.07
CA TYR A 518 22.50 22.85 6.60
C TYR A 518 22.49 21.79 5.51
N THR A 519 23.35 21.95 4.51
CA THR A 519 23.71 20.93 3.51
C THR A 519 25.00 20.22 3.92
N ASP A 520 25.38 19.14 3.23
CA ASP A 520 26.56 18.33 3.59
C ASP A 520 27.89 19.10 3.49
N ASP A 521 27.91 20.22 2.77
CA ASP A 521 29.02 21.17 2.70
C ASP A 521 29.05 22.18 3.87
N ASP A 522 28.22 21.95 4.89
CA ASP A 522 28.04 22.79 6.08
C ASP A 522 27.53 24.21 5.80
N THR A 523 26.96 24.44 4.61
CA THR A 523 26.39 25.73 4.23
C THR A 523 24.93 25.84 4.66
N LYS A 524 24.57 27.00 5.24
CA LYS A 524 23.20 27.31 5.63
C LYS A 524 22.39 27.86 4.45
N HIS A 525 21.26 27.22 4.17
CA HIS A 525 20.35 27.63 3.10
C HIS A 525 18.91 27.78 3.59
N LYS A 526 18.13 28.66 2.93
CA LYS A 526 16.67 28.55 2.96
C LYS A 526 16.25 27.21 2.37
N CYS A 527 15.12 26.69 2.80
CA CYS A 527 14.74 25.32 2.45
C CYS A 527 13.24 25.12 2.31
N CYS A 528 12.88 24.00 1.69
CA CYS A 528 11.53 23.47 1.56
C CYS A 528 11.43 22.20 2.40
N THR A 529 10.28 21.97 3.01
CA THR A 529 10.02 20.82 3.90
C THR A 529 9.85 19.49 3.15
N SER A 530 9.73 19.55 1.84
CA SER A 530 9.47 18.45 0.90
C SER A 530 10.20 18.74 -0.42
N ASP A 531 10.42 17.71 -1.22
CA ASP A 531 11.04 17.79 -2.55
C ASP A 531 10.00 17.91 -3.68
N ASP A 532 8.75 18.24 -3.36
CA ASP A 532 7.67 18.33 -4.34
C ASP A 532 7.71 19.57 -5.25
N CYS A 533 6.88 19.53 -6.29
CA CYS A 533 6.82 20.54 -7.36
C CYS A 533 5.99 21.78 -7.03
N TYR A 534 5.33 21.81 -5.88
CA TYR A 534 4.35 22.85 -5.55
C TYR A 534 4.60 23.52 -4.20
N SER A 535 5.73 23.22 -3.56
CA SER A 535 6.12 23.76 -2.27
C SER A 535 7.23 24.79 -2.41
N THR A 536 7.03 25.93 -1.73
CA THR A 536 7.97 27.06 -1.73
C THR A 536 8.75 27.14 -0.42
N VAL A 537 9.84 27.91 -0.41
CA VAL A 537 10.67 28.11 0.79
C VAL A 537 9.92 28.78 1.94
N SER A 538 8.89 29.57 1.66
CA SER A 538 8.05 30.19 2.69
C SER A 538 6.87 29.29 3.10
N GLY A 539 6.72 28.11 2.49
CA GLY A 539 5.63 27.17 2.77
C GLY A 539 4.32 27.49 2.06
N LYS A 540 4.33 28.37 1.06
CA LYS A 540 3.19 28.63 0.19
C LYS A 540 3.08 27.56 -0.90
N THR A 541 1.88 27.39 -1.42
CA THR A 541 1.58 26.44 -2.49
C THR A 541 1.65 27.13 -3.85
N CYS A 542 2.37 26.55 -4.80
CA CYS A 542 2.40 26.97 -6.19
C CYS A 542 1.07 26.67 -6.89
N LYS A 543 0.71 27.47 -7.89
CA LYS A 543 -0.43 27.15 -8.76
C LYS A 543 -0.16 25.88 -9.56
N SER A 544 -1.21 25.11 -9.80
CA SER A 544 -1.13 23.87 -10.58
C SER A 544 -0.58 24.08 -12.00
N ASN A 545 -0.89 25.21 -12.63
CA ASN A 545 -0.42 25.59 -13.96
C ASN A 545 0.94 26.33 -13.95
N HIS A 546 1.57 26.50 -12.79
CA HIS A 546 2.86 27.17 -12.66
C HIS A 546 3.69 26.49 -11.57
N PRO A 547 4.09 25.21 -11.76
CA PRO A 547 4.90 24.47 -10.79
C PRO A 547 6.28 25.11 -10.60
N CYS A 548 7.01 24.65 -9.60
CA CYS A 548 8.38 25.05 -9.36
C CYS A 548 9.27 24.78 -10.58
N GLY A 549 9.92 25.83 -11.08
CA GLY A 549 10.78 25.77 -12.25
C GLY A 549 11.62 27.03 -12.40
N LYS A 550 12.49 27.05 -13.41
CA LYS A 550 13.32 28.23 -13.72
C LYS A 550 12.51 29.35 -14.36
N HIS A 551 11.54 29.03 -15.22
CA HIS A 551 10.70 30.00 -15.93
C HIS A 551 11.49 31.18 -16.54
N GLY A 552 12.64 30.88 -17.15
CA GLY A 552 13.55 31.87 -17.74
C GLY A 552 14.57 32.51 -16.78
N GLU A 553 14.50 32.21 -15.49
CA GLU A 553 15.39 32.75 -14.45
C GLU A 553 16.55 31.81 -14.09
N LYS A 554 17.53 32.35 -13.35
CA LYS A 554 18.66 31.55 -12.82
C LYS A 554 18.32 30.74 -11.56
N TYR A 555 17.16 30.99 -10.95
CA TYR A 555 16.69 30.39 -9.71
C TYR A 555 15.33 29.73 -9.91
N LEU A 556 14.97 28.84 -8.99
CA LEU A 556 13.69 28.13 -9.01
C LEU A 556 12.64 28.94 -8.27
N TRP A 557 11.46 29.09 -8.87
CA TRP A 557 10.36 29.88 -8.33
C TRP A 557 9.01 29.45 -8.93
N CYS A 558 7.92 29.96 -8.35
CA CYS A 558 6.58 29.73 -8.87
C CYS A 558 5.61 30.87 -8.53
N HIS A 559 4.51 30.96 -9.28
CA HIS A 559 3.37 31.79 -8.90
C HIS A 559 2.53 31.04 -7.87
N THR A 560 2.29 31.63 -6.71
CA THR A 560 1.58 30.99 -5.60
C THR A 560 0.08 31.20 -5.70
N THR A 561 -0.69 30.31 -5.04
CA THR A 561 -2.17 30.34 -5.07
C THR A 561 -2.78 31.61 -4.46
N ASP A 562 -2.05 32.29 -3.57
CA ASP A 562 -2.41 33.61 -3.01
C ASP A 562 -2.09 34.80 -3.94
N GLY A 563 -1.58 34.53 -5.15
CA GLY A 563 -1.26 35.56 -6.14
C GLY A 563 0.14 36.17 -6.03
N SER A 564 0.96 35.73 -5.06
CA SER A 564 2.35 36.18 -4.93
C SER A 564 3.35 35.32 -5.73
N TRP A 565 4.63 35.66 -5.64
CA TRP A 565 5.73 34.87 -6.19
C TRP A 565 6.64 34.41 -5.06
N ASP A 566 7.14 33.19 -5.13
CA ASP A 566 8.07 32.68 -4.11
C ASP A 566 9.07 31.68 -4.70
N TYR A 567 10.19 31.50 -4.00
CA TYR A 567 11.27 30.60 -4.39
C TYR A 567 10.95 29.15 -4.08
N CYS A 568 11.48 28.25 -4.90
CA CYS A 568 11.33 26.81 -4.81
C CYS A 568 12.68 26.12 -4.55
N CYS A 569 12.61 24.83 -4.18
CA CYS A 569 13.80 24.00 -3.95
C CYS A 569 13.97 22.86 -4.96
N THR A 570 12.92 22.49 -5.68
CA THR A 570 12.93 21.41 -6.68
C THR A 570 12.58 21.95 -8.07
N SER A 571 13.31 21.51 -9.10
CA SER A 571 12.96 21.79 -10.50
C SER A 571 12.03 20.70 -11.03
N CYS A 572 10.88 21.08 -11.56
CA CYS A 572 9.89 20.15 -12.12
C CYS A 572 9.54 20.46 -13.59
N VAL A 573 10.34 21.32 -14.21
CA VAL A 573 10.22 21.78 -15.59
C VAL A 573 11.59 21.65 -16.25
#